data_AF-A0A7V3VC53-F1
#
_entry.id   AF-A0A7V3VC53-F1
#
_cell.length_a   1.000
_cell.length_b   1.000
_cell.length_c   1.000
_cell.angle_alpha   90.00
_cell.angle_beta   90.00
_cell.angle_gamma   90.00
#
_symmetry.space_group_name_H-M   'P 1'
#
loop_
_entity.id
_entity.type
_entity.pdbx_description
1 polymer ?
#
loop_
_entity_poly.entity_id
_entity_poly.type
_entity_poly.pdbx_seq_one_letter_code
_entity_poly.pdbx_strand_id
1 'polypeptide(L)'
;MIIKIDNNYKPQPRKSVSLKKSNVNSSESFEDIVFSSAIRNEEIEEISKKLDEIEGKLEREFSSQIVEEYKELIRDLIKKLNSLANVIEKSSSRSKDKKLKVIVFADGKLKEILEKMVKEHISKATLMSISTELKGIIMSILA
;
A
#
# COMPACT_ATOMS: atom_id res chain seq x y z
N MET A 1 50.63 -57.74 -1.16
CA MET A 1 49.78 -57.75 -2.37
C MET A 1 49.57 -56.29 -2.77
N ILE A 2 50.17 -55.84 -3.88
CA ILE A 2 50.17 -54.43 -4.29
C ILE A 2 49.00 -54.23 -5.25
N ILE A 3 48.04 -53.39 -4.86
CA ILE A 3 46.88 -53.03 -5.69
C ILE A 3 47.33 -51.91 -6.64
N LYS A 4 47.32 -52.19 -7.95
CA LYS A 4 47.47 -51.19 -9.01
C LYS A 4 46.13 -50.45 -9.16
N ILE A 5 46.15 -49.13 -9.09
CA ILE A 5 44.99 -48.28 -9.39
C ILE A 5 45.27 -47.62 -10.74
N ASP A 6 44.50 -47.99 -11.77
CA ASP A 6 44.52 -47.34 -13.07
C ASP A 6 43.85 -45.96 -12.97
N ASN A 7 44.67 -44.91 -13.05
CA ASN A 7 44.20 -43.52 -13.10
C ASN A 7 43.89 -43.13 -14.56
N ASN A 8 42.63 -43.23 -14.95
CA ASN A 8 42.16 -42.73 -16.24
C ASN A 8 41.02 -41.70 -16.06
N TYR A 9 41.33 -40.57 -15.43
CA TYR A 9 40.42 -39.43 -15.33
C TYR A 9 40.89 -38.29 -16.24
N LYS A 10 40.17 -38.08 -17.34
CA LYS A 10 40.34 -36.91 -18.22
C LYS A 10 39.35 -35.82 -17.78
N PRO A 11 39.78 -34.64 -17.31
CA PRO A 11 38.85 -33.57 -17.00
C PRO A 11 38.23 -33.00 -18.29
N GLN A 12 36.90 -32.98 -18.36
CA GLN A 12 36.18 -32.28 -19.43
C GLN A 12 36.24 -30.76 -19.21
N PRO A 13 36.35 -29.95 -20.28
CA PRO A 13 36.37 -28.49 -20.14
C PRO A 13 34.99 -27.98 -19.69
N ARG A 14 34.96 -27.19 -18.62
CA ARG A 14 33.74 -26.50 -18.16
C ARG A 14 33.27 -25.54 -19.25
N LYS A 15 32.08 -25.77 -19.79
CA LYS A 15 31.36 -24.76 -20.58
C LYS A 15 31.18 -23.51 -19.72
N SER A 16 31.81 -22.42 -20.11
CA SER A 16 31.56 -21.09 -19.55
C SER A 16 30.12 -20.70 -19.89
N VAL A 17 29.23 -20.85 -18.91
CA VAL A 17 27.88 -20.30 -18.99
C VAL A 17 28.02 -18.78 -18.96
N SER A 18 27.90 -18.16 -20.13
CA SER A 18 27.85 -16.72 -20.29
C SER A 18 26.61 -16.22 -19.55
N LEU A 19 26.81 -15.67 -18.35
CA LEU A 19 25.78 -14.96 -17.62
C LEU A 19 25.41 -13.73 -18.45
N LYS A 20 24.35 -13.86 -19.26
CA LYS A 20 23.63 -12.71 -19.79
C LYS A 20 23.24 -11.86 -18.59
N LYS A 21 23.97 -10.75 -18.40
CA LYS A 21 23.54 -9.66 -17.52
C LYS A 21 22.17 -9.23 -18.03
N SER A 22 21.12 -9.67 -17.34
CA SER A 22 19.80 -9.07 -17.41
C SER A 22 19.97 -7.63 -16.92
N ASN A 23 20.16 -6.71 -17.88
CA ASN A 23 20.12 -5.29 -17.65
C ASN A 23 18.66 -4.92 -17.37
N VAL A 24 18.21 -5.17 -16.14
CA VAL A 24 16.96 -4.63 -15.63
C VAL A 24 17.26 -3.16 -15.38
N ASN A 25 16.94 -2.32 -16.35
CA ASN A 25 16.86 -0.87 -16.18
C ASN A 25 15.77 -0.59 -15.13
N SER A 26 16.12 -0.65 -13.85
CA SER A 26 15.30 -0.19 -12.73
C SER A 26 15.91 1.09 -12.16
N SER A 27 16.13 2.07 -13.03
CA SER A 27 16.42 3.44 -12.61
C SER A 27 15.19 4.28 -12.94
N GLU A 28 14.10 4.07 -12.19
CA GLU A 28 13.15 5.17 -12.03
C GLU A 28 13.94 6.34 -11.47
N SER A 29 13.91 7.47 -12.17
CA SER A 29 14.67 8.64 -11.74
C SER A 29 14.09 9.15 -10.42
N PHE A 30 14.91 9.80 -9.59
CA PHE A 30 14.43 10.44 -8.37
C PHE A 30 13.25 11.39 -8.64
N GLU A 31 13.25 12.03 -9.81
CA GLU A 31 12.17 12.90 -10.31
C GLU A 31 10.87 12.10 -10.54
N ASP A 32 10.94 10.91 -11.14
CA ASP A 32 9.76 10.03 -11.32
C ASP A 32 9.16 9.61 -9.97
N ILE A 33 10.01 9.34 -8.98
CA ILE A 33 9.57 8.93 -7.64
C ILE A 33 8.88 10.10 -6.91
N VAL A 34 9.47 11.29 -6.95
CA VAL A 34 8.91 12.50 -6.31
C VAL A 34 7.60 12.91 -6.99
N PHE A 35 7.56 12.91 -8.33
CA PHE A 35 6.36 13.24 -9.09
C PHE A 35 5.24 12.23 -8.84
N SER A 36 5.56 10.93 -8.80
CA SER A 36 4.58 9.89 -8.45
C SER A 36 4.06 10.04 -7.01
N SER A 37 4.90 10.46 -6.06
CA SER A 37 4.49 10.71 -4.69
C SER A 37 3.59 11.94 -4.57
N ALA A 38 3.80 12.98 -5.38
CA ALA A 38 2.96 14.18 -5.39
C ALA A 38 1.55 13.85 -5.92
N ILE A 39 1.45 13.19 -7.08
CA ILE A 39 0.17 12.78 -7.67
C ILE A 39 -0.61 11.86 -6.72
N ARG A 40 0.08 10.94 -6.03
CA ARG A 40 -0.60 10.02 -5.09
C ARG A 40 -1.08 10.71 -3.83
N ASN A 41 -0.41 11.76 -3.37
CA ASN A 41 -0.88 12.58 -2.28
C ASN A 41 -2.12 13.39 -2.68
N GLU A 42 -2.16 13.93 -3.91
CA GLU A 42 -3.35 14.61 -4.46
C GLU A 42 -4.58 13.68 -4.48
N GLU A 43 -4.40 12.41 -4.88
CA GLU A 43 -5.50 11.43 -4.86
C GLU A 43 -6.02 11.14 -3.44
N ILE A 44 -5.15 11.19 -2.43
CA ILE A 44 -5.55 11.03 -1.02
C ILE A 44 -6.27 12.29 -0.51
N GLU A 45 -5.83 13.47 -0.92
CA GLU A 45 -6.52 14.73 -0.63
C GLU A 45 -7.91 14.78 -1.25
N GLU A 46 -8.09 14.28 -2.47
CA GLU A 46 -9.42 14.16 -3.11
C GLU A 46 -10.36 13.25 -2.31
N ILE A 47 -9.85 12.11 -1.81
CA ILE A 47 -10.63 11.22 -0.95
C ILE A 47 -11.01 11.94 0.36
N SER A 48 -10.08 12.70 0.94
CA SER A 48 -10.35 13.50 2.13
C SER A 48 -11.50 14.49 1.91
N LYS A 49 -11.48 15.23 0.78
CA LYS A 49 -12.55 16.17 0.43
C LYS A 49 -13.90 15.48 0.27
N LYS A 50 -13.93 14.31 -0.38
CA LYS A 50 -15.17 13.51 -0.52
C LYS A 50 -15.68 13.03 0.84
N LEU A 51 -14.80 12.65 1.77
CA LEU A 51 -15.21 12.27 3.13
C LEU A 51 -15.82 13.45 3.88
N ASP A 52 -15.26 14.65 3.76
CA ASP A 52 -15.82 15.88 4.34
C ASP A 52 -17.21 16.19 3.76
N GLU A 53 -17.40 16.03 2.44
CA GLU A 53 -18.70 16.21 1.80
C GLU A 53 -19.75 15.23 2.31
N ILE A 54 -19.39 13.95 2.47
CA ILE A 54 -20.32 12.94 3.00
C ILE A 54 -20.61 13.20 4.48
N GLU A 55 -19.64 13.65 5.27
CA GLU A 55 -19.89 14.06 6.66
C GLU A 55 -20.91 15.21 6.73
N GLY A 56 -20.79 16.21 5.84
CA GLY A 56 -21.79 17.27 5.71
C GLY A 56 -23.19 16.77 5.33
N LYS A 57 -23.29 15.68 4.55
CA LYS A 57 -24.57 15.01 4.28
C LYS A 57 -25.08 14.27 5.53
N LEU A 58 -24.21 13.58 6.26
CA LEU A 58 -24.52 12.83 7.49
C LEU A 58 -25.14 13.68 8.58
N GLU A 59 -24.67 14.93 8.71
CA GLU A 59 -25.23 15.88 9.65
C GLU A 59 -26.72 16.14 9.37
N ARG A 60 -27.08 16.23 8.08
CA ARG A 60 -28.45 16.54 7.60
C ARG A 60 -29.35 15.31 7.58
N GLU A 61 -28.85 14.18 7.09
CA GLU A 61 -29.62 12.97 6.88
C GLU A 61 -28.78 11.72 7.16
N PHE A 62 -29.40 10.73 7.81
CA PHE A 62 -28.78 9.41 7.99
C PHE A 62 -29.55 8.37 7.19
N SER A 63 -28.90 7.81 6.17
CA SER A 63 -29.49 6.80 5.29
C SER A 63 -28.51 5.67 4.98
N SER A 64 -29.03 4.50 4.61
CA SER A 64 -28.22 3.36 4.19
C SER A 64 -27.35 3.66 2.97
N GLN A 65 -27.84 4.52 2.06
CA GLN A 65 -27.08 4.97 0.89
C GLN A 65 -25.82 5.73 1.32
N ILE A 66 -25.95 6.65 2.27
CA ILE A 66 -24.80 7.43 2.78
C ILE A 66 -23.78 6.51 3.44
N VAL A 67 -24.23 5.52 4.22
CA VAL A 67 -23.34 4.50 4.82
C VAL A 67 -22.57 3.73 3.75
N GLU A 68 -23.20 3.39 2.63
CA GLU A 68 -22.53 2.66 1.55
C GLU A 68 -21.55 3.55 0.76
N GLU A 69 -21.90 4.81 0.48
CA GLU A 69 -20.96 5.80 -0.07
C GLU A 69 -19.72 5.93 0.83
N TYR A 70 -19.92 5.94 2.14
CA TYR A 70 -18.84 5.99 3.14
C TYR A 70 -17.90 4.77 3.05
N LYS A 71 -18.48 3.56 2.94
CA LYS A 71 -17.69 2.32 2.79
C LYS A 71 -16.90 2.30 1.48
N GLU A 72 -17.48 2.79 0.38
CA GLU A 72 -16.78 2.87 -0.90
C GLU A 72 -15.56 3.81 -0.82
N LEU A 73 -15.68 4.97 -0.18
CA LEU A 73 -14.52 5.85 0.04
C LEU A 73 -13.41 5.19 0.86
N ILE A 74 -13.77 4.44 1.91
CA ILE A 74 -12.80 3.67 2.70
C ILE A 74 -12.12 2.60 1.83
N ARG A 75 -12.88 1.87 1.00
CA ARG A 75 -12.35 0.86 0.06
C ARG A 75 -11.38 1.50 -0.93
N ASP A 76 -11.70 2.67 -1.46
CA ASP A 76 -10.84 3.38 -2.39
C ASP A 76 -9.57 3.89 -1.72
N LEU A 77 -9.66 4.41 -0.49
CA LEU A 77 -8.49 4.79 0.29
C LEU A 77 -7.56 3.60 0.52
N ILE A 78 -8.09 2.44 0.91
CA ILE A 78 -7.33 1.20 1.06
C ILE A 78 -6.59 0.84 -0.25
N LYS A 79 -7.26 0.89 -1.41
CA LYS A 79 -6.61 0.60 -2.70
C LYS A 79 -5.45 1.57 -2.97
N LYS A 80 -5.64 2.86 -2.68
CA LYS A 80 -4.61 3.90 -2.87
C LYS A 80 -3.41 3.69 -1.94
N LEU A 81 -3.65 3.39 -0.66
CA LEU A 81 -2.58 3.09 0.29
C LEU A 81 -1.77 1.86 -0.10
N ASN A 82 -2.42 0.79 -0.56
CA ASN A 82 -1.72 -0.40 -1.05
C ASN A 82 -0.84 -0.06 -2.28
N SER A 83 -1.35 0.75 -3.21
CA SER A 83 -0.54 1.21 -4.35
C SER A 83 0.66 2.03 -3.91
N LEU A 84 0.49 2.94 -2.94
CA LEU A 84 1.55 3.79 -2.41
C LEU A 84 2.62 2.98 -1.65
N ALA A 85 2.20 2.03 -0.81
CA ALA A 85 3.09 1.11 -0.12
C ALA A 85 3.96 0.33 -1.11
N ASN A 86 3.35 -0.23 -2.17
CA ASN A 86 4.07 -0.98 -3.20
C ASN A 86 5.14 -0.16 -3.93
N VAL A 87 4.93 1.14 -4.13
CA VAL A 87 5.93 2.02 -4.76
C VAL A 87 7.07 2.35 -3.80
N ILE A 88 6.74 2.64 -2.54
CA ILE A 88 7.75 2.91 -1.52
C ILE A 88 8.62 1.67 -1.29
N GLU A 89 8.01 0.47 -1.25
CA GLU A 89 8.75 -0.78 -1.11
C GLU A 89 9.69 -1.09 -2.29
N LYS A 90 9.31 -0.69 -3.51
CA LYS A 90 10.14 -0.90 -4.71
C LYS A 90 11.29 0.11 -4.84
N SER A 91 11.07 1.34 -4.39
CA SER A 91 12.05 2.44 -4.48
C SER A 91 13.01 2.51 -3.29
N SER A 92 12.67 1.88 -2.17
CA SER A 92 13.44 1.94 -0.92
C SER A 92 14.11 0.60 -0.58
N SER A 93 15.37 0.65 -0.17
CA SER A 93 16.01 -0.48 0.51
C SER A 93 15.41 -0.66 1.92
N ARG A 94 14.35 -1.48 2.00
CA ARG A 94 13.77 -2.18 3.17
C ARG A 94 13.20 -1.33 4.34
N SER A 95 11.91 -1.55 4.62
CA SER A 95 11.26 -1.75 5.94
C SER A 95 11.38 -0.70 7.08
N LYS A 96 12.29 0.27 6.96
CA LYS A 96 12.55 1.31 7.97
C LYS A 96 12.00 2.67 7.57
N ASP A 97 11.42 2.79 6.38
CA ASP A 97 10.77 4.02 5.95
C ASP A 97 9.58 4.32 6.87
N LYS A 98 9.65 5.45 7.57
CA LYS A 98 8.60 5.90 8.48
C LYS A 98 7.28 6.07 7.73
N LYS A 99 7.33 6.54 6.47
CA LYS A 99 6.15 6.73 5.63
C LYS A 99 5.48 5.39 5.30
N LEU A 100 6.28 4.37 4.96
CA LEU A 100 5.74 3.01 4.73
C LEU A 100 5.05 2.47 5.98
N LYS A 101 5.63 2.65 7.17
CA LYS A 101 5.01 2.21 8.43
C LYS A 101 3.67 2.91 8.70
N VAL A 102 3.60 4.21 8.46
CA VAL A 102 2.35 4.98 8.59
C VAL A 102 1.29 4.47 7.62
N ILE A 103 1.66 4.23 6.35
CA ILE A 103 0.74 3.73 5.32
C ILE A 103 0.22 2.34 5.67
N VAL A 104 1.10 1.42 6.09
CA VAL A 104 0.70 0.06 6.48
C VAL A 104 -0.18 0.07 7.72
N PHE A 105 0.13 0.92 8.70
CA PHE A 105 -0.71 1.10 9.88
C PHE A 105 -2.10 1.65 9.51
N ALA A 106 -2.14 2.66 8.65
CA ALA A 106 -3.38 3.23 8.14
C ALA A 106 -4.22 2.19 7.38
N ASP A 107 -3.62 1.44 6.46
CA ASP A 107 -4.31 0.35 5.72
C ASP A 107 -4.95 -0.67 6.67
N GLY A 108 -4.22 -1.10 7.72
CA GLY A 108 -4.76 -2.00 8.74
C GLY A 108 -5.97 -1.41 9.46
N LYS A 109 -5.88 -0.15 9.88
CA LYS A 109 -6.98 0.54 10.58
C LYS A 109 -8.21 0.73 9.69
N LEU A 110 -8.02 1.09 8.43
CA LEU A 110 -9.13 1.23 7.48
C LEU A 110 -9.86 -0.09 7.24
N LYS A 111 -9.12 -1.21 7.18
CA LYS A 111 -9.71 -2.55 7.07
C LYS A 111 -10.53 -2.92 8.32
N GLU A 112 -10.02 -2.63 9.52
CA GLU A 112 -10.76 -2.83 10.77
C GLU A 112 -12.07 -2.01 10.79
N ILE A 113 -12.01 -0.74 10.38
CA ILE A 113 -13.19 0.13 10.29
C ILE A 113 -14.19 -0.44 9.29
N LEU A 114 -13.74 -0.78 8.08
CA LEU A 114 -14.61 -1.31 7.03
C LEU A 114 -15.29 -2.62 7.47
N GLU A 115 -14.55 -3.50 8.15
CA GLU A 115 -15.08 -4.75 8.67
C GLU A 115 -16.18 -4.53 9.71
N LYS A 116 -15.98 -3.59 10.65
CA LYS A 116 -17.03 -3.19 11.61
C LYS A 116 -18.28 -2.67 10.89
N MET A 117 -18.10 -1.83 9.87
CA MET A 117 -19.20 -1.27 9.09
C MET A 117 -19.98 -2.29 8.26
N VAL A 118 -19.37 -3.42 7.89
CA VAL A 118 -20.03 -4.50 7.16
C VAL A 118 -20.79 -5.44 8.10
N LYS A 119 -20.25 -5.70 9.30
CA LYS A 119 -20.81 -6.68 10.25
C LYS A 119 -21.93 -6.13 11.11
N GLU A 120 -21.94 -4.82 11.38
CA GLU A 120 -22.83 -4.20 12.35
C GLU A 120 -23.81 -3.24 11.68
N HIS A 121 -25.01 -3.12 12.27
CA HIS A 121 -25.88 -1.98 11.97
C HIS A 121 -25.23 -0.73 12.54
N ILE A 122 -24.63 0.08 11.66
CA ILE A 122 -23.94 1.30 12.04
C ILE A 122 -24.96 2.36 12.45
N SER A 123 -24.77 2.93 13.64
CA SER A 123 -25.53 4.10 14.09
C SER A 123 -24.90 5.39 13.55
N LYS A 124 -25.67 6.48 13.48
CA LYS A 124 -25.14 7.81 13.13
C LYS A 124 -23.97 8.20 14.04
N ALA A 125 -24.08 7.97 15.35
CA ALA A 125 -23.02 8.30 16.31
C ALA A 125 -21.73 7.51 16.03
N THR A 126 -21.85 6.21 15.74
CA THR A 126 -20.73 5.34 15.35
C THR A 126 -20.07 5.86 14.08
N LEU A 127 -20.86 6.27 13.07
CA LEU A 127 -20.33 6.77 11.81
C LEU A 127 -19.60 8.12 11.96
N MET A 128 -20.10 9.02 12.80
CA MET A 128 -19.39 10.27 13.14
C MET A 128 -18.06 10.00 13.88
N SER A 129 -18.03 9.00 14.77
CA SER A 129 -16.79 8.57 15.43
C SER A 129 -15.78 8.01 14.42
N ILE A 130 -16.24 7.17 13.49
CA ILE A 130 -15.43 6.62 12.41
C ILE A 130 -14.88 7.74 11.52
N SER A 131 -15.70 8.74 11.20
CA SER A 131 -15.31 9.92 10.42
C SER A 131 -14.13 10.66 11.05
N THR A 132 -14.20 10.89 12.37
CA THR A 132 -13.12 11.54 13.11
C THR A 132 -11.83 10.72 13.10
N GLU A 133 -11.95 9.39 13.27
CA GLU A 133 -10.80 8.47 13.19
C GLU A 133 -10.15 8.48 11.81
N LEU A 134 -10.96 8.46 10.74
CA LEU A 134 -10.50 8.54 9.36
C LEU A 134 -9.73 9.82 9.05
N LYS A 135 -10.21 10.97 9.53
CA LYS A 135 -9.50 12.25 9.39
C LYS A 135 -8.12 12.19 10.03
N GLY A 136 -8.02 11.61 11.23
CA GLY A 136 -6.73 11.40 11.91
C GLY A 136 -5.78 10.52 11.11
N ILE A 137 -6.29 9.44 10.51
CA ILE A 137 -5.53 8.54 9.64
C ILE A 137 -5.03 9.28 8.40
N ILE A 138 -5.90 10.01 7.70
CA ILE A 138 -5.55 10.75 6.49
C ILE A 138 -4.52 11.84 6.79
N MET A 139 -4.71 12.63 7.83
CA MET A 139 -3.72 13.62 8.26
C MET A 139 -2.36 13.00 8.58
N SER A 140 -2.36 11.80 9.19
CA SER A 140 -1.11 11.08 9.47
C SER A 140 -0.38 10.65 8.19
N ILE A 141 -1.11 10.30 7.13
CA ILE A 141 -0.53 9.91 5.83
C ILE A 141 0.03 11.11 5.07
N LEU A 142 -0.65 12.26 5.17
CA LEU A 142 -0.30 13.50 4.45
C LEU A 142 0.81 14.33 5.14
N ALA A 143 1.08 14.09 6.42
CA ALA A 143 2.13 14.75 7.20
C ALA A 143 3.56 14.34 6.76
#